data_AF-A0A7R9AC12-F1
#
_entry.id   AF-A0A7R9AC12-F1
#
_cell.length_a   1.000
_cell.length_b   1.000
_cell.length_c   1.000
_cell.angle_alpha   90.00
_cell.angle_beta   90.00
_cell.angle_gamma   90.00
#
_symmetry.space_group_name_H-M   'P 1'
#
loop_
_entity.id
_entity.type
_entity.pdbx_description
1 polymer ?
#
loop_
_entity_poly.entity_id
_entity_poly.type
_entity_poly.pdbx_seq_one_letter_code
_entity_poly.pdbx_strand_id
1 'polypeptide(L)'
;MVKVDGRVFNFLNGKCEASHLMKRNPREITWTVLYRRKHKKGQEEEQVKKRTRRTAKFQRAIVGATLNDIMAKRNQKPEVRKAQREHAIRIAKEKSRAAKAAKKATQPPAKAAKAQPKQKPVKAIQKGAPRVGGKR
;
A
#
# COMPACT_ATOMS: atom_id res chain seq x y z
N MET A 1 -8.79 -35.55 -38.60
CA MET A 1 -8.49 -36.75 -37.78
C MET A 1 -8.97 -36.53 -36.35
N VAL A 2 -9.84 -37.39 -35.84
CA VAL A 2 -10.30 -37.35 -34.44
C VAL A 2 -9.59 -38.45 -33.65
N LYS A 3 -8.96 -38.11 -32.53
CA LYS A 3 -8.33 -39.10 -31.65
C LYS A 3 -9.33 -39.68 -30.64
N VAL A 4 -8.96 -40.82 -30.05
CA VAL A 4 -9.73 -41.50 -28.97
C VAL A 4 -9.96 -40.58 -27.77
N ASP A 5 -9.03 -39.65 -27.49
CA ASP A 5 -9.14 -38.65 -26.43
C ASP A 5 -10.03 -37.44 -26.80
N GLY A 6 -10.72 -37.49 -27.94
CA GLY A 6 -11.63 -36.44 -28.41
C GLY A 6 -10.94 -35.27 -29.11
N ARG A 7 -9.60 -35.25 -29.22
CA ARG A 7 -8.90 -34.16 -29.90
C ARG A 7 -9.07 -34.25 -31.41
N VAL A 8 -9.47 -33.13 -32.03
CA VAL A 8 -9.65 -33.02 -33.47
C VAL A 8 -8.44 -32.29 -34.09
N PHE A 9 -7.85 -32.90 -35.12
CA PHE A 9 -6.78 -32.34 -35.91
C PHE A 9 -7.25 -32.10 -37.34
N ASN A 10 -7.05 -30.88 -37.83
CA ASN A 10 -7.33 -30.48 -39.21
C ASN A 10 -6.01 -30.43 -39.98
N PHE A 11 -5.97 -31.11 -41.14
CA PHE A 11 -4.80 -31.14 -42.02
C PHE A 11 -5.16 -30.53 -43.37
N LEU A 12 -4.24 -29.75 -43.94
CA LEU A 12 -4.43 -29.12 -45.25
C LEU A 12 -4.34 -30.14 -46.40
N ASN A 13 -3.44 -31.13 -46.27
CA ASN A 13 -3.15 -32.15 -47.29
C ASN A 13 -2.55 -33.41 -46.67
N GLY A 14 -2.42 -34.48 -47.47
CA GLY A 14 -1.85 -35.76 -47.04
C GLY A 14 -0.40 -35.68 -46.53
N LYS A 15 0.40 -34.72 -47.02
CA LYS A 15 1.77 -34.49 -46.52
C LYS A 15 1.77 -34.06 -45.04
N CYS A 16 0.85 -33.19 -44.66
CA CYS A 16 0.71 -32.72 -43.27
C CYS A 16 0.24 -33.87 -42.36
N GLU A 17 -0.75 -34.65 -42.83
CA GLU A 17 -1.29 -35.78 -42.09
C GLU A 17 -0.24 -36.88 -41.89
N ALA A 18 0.45 -37.31 -42.95
CA ALA A 18 1.50 -38.32 -42.86
C ALA A 18 2.63 -37.91 -41.91
N SER A 19 3.07 -36.64 -41.97
CA SER A 19 4.09 -36.13 -41.04
C SER A 19 3.64 -36.17 -39.58
N HIS A 20 2.35 -35.90 -39.33
CA HIS A 20 1.76 -35.98 -37.99
C HIS A 20 1.65 -37.43 -37.49
N LEU A 21 1.24 -38.36 -38.35
CA LEU A 21 1.19 -39.80 -38.04
C LEU A 21 2.59 -40.37 -37.75
N MET A 22 3.61 -39.91 -38.48
CA MET A 22 5.02 -40.19 -38.19
C MET A 22 5.55 -39.50 -36.91
N LYS A 23 4.70 -38.78 -36.17
CA LYS A 23 5.04 -38.08 -34.92
C LYS A 23 6.20 -37.08 -35.05
N ARG A 24 6.40 -36.50 -36.25
CA ARG A 24 7.44 -35.49 -36.47
C ARG A 24 7.07 -34.20 -35.76
N ASN A 25 8.05 -33.54 -35.12
CA ASN A 25 7.82 -32.28 -34.42
C ASN A 25 7.69 -31.13 -35.44
N PRO A 26 6.55 -30.43 -35.52
CA PRO A 26 6.40 -29.30 -36.44
C PRO A 26 7.43 -28.18 -36.16
N ARG A 27 7.99 -28.08 -34.95
CA ARG A 27 9.02 -27.09 -34.60
C ARG A 27 10.39 -27.37 -35.21
N GLU A 28 10.58 -28.53 -35.83
CA GLU A 28 11.81 -28.94 -36.53
C GLU A 28 11.62 -28.98 -38.06
N ILE A 29 10.37 -29.04 -38.53
CA ILE A 29 10.04 -29.02 -39.96
C ILE A 29 10.07 -27.57 -40.49
N THR A 30 11.08 -27.28 -41.32
CA THR A 30 11.49 -25.94 -41.75
C THR A 30 10.41 -25.08 -42.40
N TRP A 31 9.49 -25.70 -43.15
CA TRP A 31 8.43 -25.00 -43.89
C TRP A 31 7.19 -24.69 -43.05
N THR A 32 7.09 -25.18 -41.80
CA THR A 32 5.90 -24.93 -40.98
C THR A 32 5.92 -23.55 -40.34
N VAL A 33 4.73 -23.02 -40.04
CA VAL A 33 4.58 -21.75 -39.31
C VAL A 33 5.20 -21.83 -37.91
N LEU A 34 5.09 -22.98 -37.22
CA LEU A 34 5.67 -23.18 -35.88
C LEU A 34 7.20 -23.10 -35.89
N TYR A 35 7.85 -23.73 -36.88
CA TYR A 35 9.29 -23.61 -37.07
C TYR A 35 9.68 -22.16 -37.34
N ARG A 36 8.97 -21.47 -38.24
CA ARG A 36 9.25 -20.07 -38.58
C ARG A 36 9.12 -19.15 -37.36
N ARG A 37 8.09 -19.33 -36.52
CA ARG A 37 7.93 -18.59 -35.25
C ARG A 37 9.06 -18.89 -34.26
N LYS A 38 9.45 -20.16 -34.07
CA LYS A 38 10.57 -20.55 -33.18
C LYS A 38 11.89 -19.91 -33.61
N HIS A 39 12.15 -19.85 -34.91
CA HIS A 39 13.40 -19.35 -35.49
C HIS A 39 13.31 -17.88 -35.96
N LYS A 40 12.25 -17.15 -35.57
CA LYS A 40 12.05 -15.74 -35.93
C LYS A 40 12.17 -15.46 -37.43
N LYS A 41 11.68 -16.38 -38.26
CA LYS A 41 11.64 -16.23 -39.72
C LYS A 41 10.31 -15.60 -40.15
N GLY A 42 10.39 -14.57 -40.99
CA GLY A 42 9.24 -13.82 -41.49
C GLY A 42 9.08 -12.46 -40.82
N GLN A 43 8.10 -11.68 -41.27
CA GLN A 43 7.78 -10.41 -40.62
C GLN A 43 7.03 -10.68 -39.33
N GLU A 44 7.61 -10.24 -38.22
CA GLU A 44 6.82 -9.93 -37.03
C GLU A 44 5.99 -8.71 -37.42
N GLU A 45 4.69 -8.90 -37.70
CA GLU A 45 3.74 -7.79 -37.62
C GLU A 45 3.96 -7.18 -36.25
N GLU A 46 4.61 -6.02 -36.30
CA GLU A 46 5.03 -5.16 -35.22
C GLU A 46 4.32 -5.56 -33.93
N GLN A 47 4.98 -6.35 -33.07
CA GLN A 47 4.50 -6.51 -31.71
C GLN A 47 4.73 -5.16 -31.05
N VAL A 48 3.82 -4.22 -31.33
CA VAL A 48 3.65 -2.98 -30.61
C VAL A 48 3.45 -3.44 -29.19
N LYS A 49 4.54 -3.38 -28.41
CA LYS A 49 4.53 -3.66 -26.99
C LYS A 49 3.37 -2.84 -26.45
N LYS A 50 2.29 -3.53 -26.04
CA LYS A 50 1.12 -2.87 -25.49
C LYS A 50 1.59 -2.08 -24.28
N ARG A 51 1.84 -0.79 -24.48
CA ARG A 51 2.15 0.14 -23.41
C ARG A 51 0.81 0.43 -22.75
N THR A 52 0.38 -0.48 -21.90
CA THR A 52 -0.93 -0.47 -21.23
C THR A 52 -0.95 0.59 -20.13
N ARG A 53 -0.90 1.86 -20.57
CA ARG A 53 -1.30 3.10 -19.89
C ARG A 53 -0.55 3.45 -18.60
N ARG A 54 -0.17 4.73 -18.47
CA ARG A 54 0.15 5.35 -17.16
C ARG A 54 -0.79 6.52 -16.95
N THR A 55 -1.58 6.46 -15.89
CA THR A 55 -2.53 7.52 -15.52
C THR A 55 -2.03 8.20 -14.26
N ALA A 56 -1.82 9.51 -14.31
CA ALA A 56 -1.60 10.33 -13.12
C ALA A 56 -2.66 11.43 -13.11
N LYS A 57 -3.36 11.59 -11.98
CA LYS A 57 -4.40 12.61 -11.78
C LYS A 57 -4.18 13.32 -10.47
N PHE A 58 -4.03 14.64 -10.53
CA PHE A 58 -3.97 15.60 -9.42
C PHE A 58 -4.36 16.97 -10.01
N GLN A 59 -4.92 17.98 -9.36
CA GLN A 59 -5.47 18.22 -8.02
C GLN A 59 -6.74 19.06 -8.27
N ARG A 60 -7.84 18.84 -7.52
CA ARG A 60 -9.10 19.58 -7.69
C ARG A 60 -9.28 20.58 -6.55
N ALA A 61 -9.92 21.73 -6.82
CA ALA A 61 -10.38 22.63 -5.76
C ALA A 61 -11.44 21.95 -4.89
N ILE A 62 -11.55 22.37 -3.63
CA ILE A 62 -12.52 21.83 -2.66
C ILE A 62 -13.41 23.00 -2.21
N VAL A 63 -14.70 22.76 -1.98
CA VAL A 63 -15.60 23.80 -1.45
C VAL A 63 -15.03 24.32 -0.13
N GLY A 64 -14.84 25.64 -0.02
CA GLY A 64 -14.26 26.29 1.14
C GLY A 64 -12.74 26.58 1.07
N ALA A 65 -12.02 26.11 0.05
CA ALA A 65 -10.65 26.54 -0.22
C ALA A 65 -10.33 26.45 -1.72
N THR A 66 -9.89 27.56 -2.32
CA THR A 66 -9.51 27.54 -3.73
C THR A 66 -8.26 26.68 -3.94
N LEU A 67 -8.07 26.20 -5.17
CA LEU A 67 -6.87 25.42 -5.52
C LEU A 67 -5.57 26.19 -5.23
N ASN A 68 -5.60 27.51 -5.38
CA ASN A 68 -4.46 28.40 -5.12
C ASN A 68 -4.12 28.47 -3.63
N ASP A 69 -5.12 28.53 -2.75
CA ASP A 69 -4.90 28.54 -1.30
C ASP A 69 -4.29 27.22 -0.81
N ILE A 70 -4.72 26.10 -1.39
CA ILE A 70 -4.19 24.76 -1.10
C ILE A 70 -2.73 24.68 -1.53
N MET A 71 -2.40 25.15 -2.74
CA MET A 71 -1.01 25.17 -3.22
C MET A 71 -0.12 26.10 -2.39
N ALA A 72 -0.62 27.29 -2.03
CA ALA A 72 0.11 28.26 -1.23
C ALA A 72 0.47 27.68 0.15
N LYS A 73 -0.48 27.04 0.85
CA LYS A 73 -0.23 26.37 2.14
C LYS A 73 0.71 25.17 2.00
N ARG A 74 0.54 24.34 0.96
CA ARG A 74 1.39 23.16 0.72
C ARG A 74 2.85 23.55 0.45
N ASN A 75 3.04 24.60 -0.33
CA ASN A 75 4.37 25.03 -0.78
C ASN A 75 5.09 25.93 0.25
N GLN A 76 4.53 26.12 1.45
CA GLN A 76 5.22 26.84 2.52
C GLN A 76 6.52 26.12 2.91
N LYS A 77 7.60 26.90 3.03
CA LYS A 77 8.90 26.40 3.45
C LYS A 77 8.80 25.69 4.81
N PRO A 78 9.54 24.60 5.03
CA PRO A 78 9.51 23.88 6.30
C PRO A 78 9.81 24.75 7.53
N GLU A 79 10.62 25.79 7.37
CA GLU A 79 10.95 26.75 8.43
C GLU A 79 9.72 27.52 8.94
N VAL A 80 8.89 28.03 8.01
CA VAL A 80 7.63 28.73 8.35
C VAL A 80 6.67 27.77 9.06
N ARG A 81 6.60 26.52 8.59
CA ARG A 81 5.78 25.48 9.23
C ARG A 81 6.26 25.13 10.64
N LYS A 82 7.57 25.06 10.86
CA LYS A 82 8.16 24.79 12.19
C LYS A 82 7.90 25.96 13.15
N ALA A 83 8.08 27.19 12.71
CA ALA A 83 7.82 28.38 13.53
C ALA A 83 6.36 28.46 14.00
N GLN A 84 5.39 28.24 13.09
CA GLN A 84 3.97 28.20 13.43
C GLN A 84 3.65 27.07 14.42
N ARG A 85 4.27 25.91 14.25
CA ARG A 85 4.11 24.75 15.16
C ARG A 85 4.63 25.05 16.56
N GLU A 86 5.82 25.62 16.67
CA GLU A 86 6.44 25.97 17.95
C GLU A 86 5.62 27.04 18.68
N HIS A 87 5.15 28.05 17.96
CA HIS A 87 4.26 29.07 18.49
C HIS A 87 2.94 28.47 19.03
N ALA A 88 2.31 27.57 18.27
CA ALA A 88 1.09 26.87 18.72
C ALA A 88 1.34 26.00 19.97
N ILE A 89 2.48 25.29 20.02
CA ILE A 89 2.87 24.48 21.19
C ILE A 89 3.08 25.36 22.42
N ARG A 90 3.71 26.53 22.25
CA ARG A 90 3.93 27.49 23.35
C ARG A 90 2.60 27.97 23.93
N ILE A 91 1.68 28.42 23.07
CA ILE A 91 0.35 28.87 23.48
C ILE A 91 -0.41 27.73 24.19
N ALA A 92 -0.36 26.50 23.67
CA ALA A 92 -1.01 25.36 24.30
C ALA A 92 -0.44 25.06 25.69
N LYS A 93 0.89 25.12 25.83
CA LYS A 93 1.56 24.94 27.13
C LYS A 93 1.15 26.02 28.13
N GLU A 94 1.14 27.29 27.71
CA GLU A 94 0.72 28.43 28.55
C GLU A 94 -0.75 28.30 28.97
N LYS A 95 -1.67 27.97 28.05
CA LYS A 95 -3.07 27.68 28.38
C LYS A 95 -3.21 26.53 29.37
N SER A 96 -2.43 25.46 29.20
CA SER A 96 -2.45 24.32 30.14
C SER A 96 -1.93 24.69 31.53
N ARG A 97 -0.92 25.56 31.62
CA ARG A 97 -0.37 26.06 32.88
C ARG A 97 -1.36 26.97 33.58
N ALA A 98 -2.00 27.89 32.84
CA ALA A 98 -3.06 28.74 33.36
C ALA A 98 -4.26 27.93 33.86
N ALA A 99 -4.70 26.92 33.10
CA ALA A 99 -5.77 26.03 33.53
C ALA A 99 -5.40 25.21 34.79
N LYS A 100 -4.15 24.74 34.89
CA LYS A 100 -3.64 24.07 36.10
C LYS A 100 -3.54 25.00 37.30
N ALA A 101 -3.11 26.26 37.09
CA ALA A 101 -3.04 27.27 38.14
C ALA A 101 -4.45 27.65 38.64
N ALA A 102 -5.41 27.85 37.74
CA ALA A 102 -6.80 28.10 38.08
C ALA A 102 -7.43 26.93 38.86
N LYS A 103 -7.12 25.68 38.49
CA LYS A 103 -7.54 24.48 39.24
C LYS A 103 -6.90 24.38 40.63
N LYS A 104 -5.66 24.85 40.81
CA LYS A 104 -4.99 24.88 42.12
C LYS A 104 -5.52 26.01 43.01
N ALA A 105 -5.86 27.16 42.44
CA ALA A 105 -6.42 28.29 43.17
C ALA A 105 -7.88 28.05 43.62
N THR A 106 -8.59 27.12 42.99
CA THR A 106 -9.97 26.74 43.34
C THR A 106 -10.04 25.47 44.20
N GLN A 107 -8.91 24.86 44.56
CA GLN A 107 -8.90 23.81 45.58
C GLN A 107 -8.98 24.46 46.97
N PRO A 108 -10.01 24.18 47.79
CA PRO A 108 -10.03 24.64 49.17
C PRO A 108 -8.82 24.04 49.92
N PRO A 109 -8.19 24.79 50.85
CA PRO A 109 -7.08 24.26 51.62
C PRO A 109 -7.55 22.99 52.33
N ALA A 110 -6.91 21.86 52.02
CA ALA A 110 -7.17 20.61 52.71
C ALA A 110 -6.97 20.85 54.20
N LYS A 111 -8.06 20.86 54.97
CA LYS A 111 -8.00 20.82 56.43
C LYS A 111 -7.06 19.68 56.80
N ALA A 112 -6.01 20.00 57.56
CA ALA A 112 -5.04 19.05 58.04
C ALA A 112 -5.75 17.88 58.74
N ALA A 113 -5.88 16.77 58.03
CA ALA A 113 -6.36 15.53 58.60
C ALA A 113 -5.23 14.96 59.45
N LYS A 114 -5.49 14.86 60.75
CA LYS A 114 -4.65 14.20 61.76
C LYS A 114 -4.13 12.87 61.21
N ALA A 115 -2.82 12.69 61.31
CA ALA A 115 -2.16 11.42 61.06
C ALA A 115 -2.78 10.31 61.91
N GLN A 116 -3.19 9.22 61.26
CA GLN A 116 -3.34 7.92 61.91
C GLN A 116 -2.56 6.88 61.08
N PRO A 117 -1.65 6.11 61.69
CA PRO A 117 -0.95 5.04 61.00
C PRO A 117 -1.87 3.82 60.96
N LYS A 118 -2.28 3.40 59.76
CA LYS A 118 -2.92 2.09 59.57
C LYS A 118 -2.12 1.25 58.58
N GLN A 119 -1.88 0.03 59.03
CA GLN A 119 -0.97 -0.97 58.51
C GLN A 119 -1.40 -1.52 57.16
N LYS A 120 -0.42 -2.12 56.48
CA LYS A 120 -0.47 -2.84 55.21
C LYS A 120 -1.66 -3.81 55.10
N PRO A 121 -2.10 -4.09 53.87
CA PRO A 121 -1.85 -5.46 53.41
C PRO A 121 -1.20 -5.50 52.04
N VAL A 122 -0.13 -6.29 51.97
CA VAL A 122 0.47 -6.78 50.73
C VAL A 122 -0.56 -7.67 50.05
N LYS A 123 -0.96 -7.39 48.81
CA LYS A 123 -1.55 -8.43 47.95
C LYS A 123 -1.29 -8.18 46.46
N ALA A 124 -0.65 -9.21 45.91
CA ALA A 124 -0.72 -9.73 44.56
C ALA A 124 -0.19 -8.88 43.40
N ILE A 125 1.06 -9.19 43.05
CA ILE A 125 1.59 -9.11 41.68
C ILE A 125 0.62 -9.86 40.75
N GLN A 126 -0.03 -9.15 39.85
CA GLN A 126 -0.51 -9.73 38.60
C GLN A 126 0.53 -9.46 37.53
N LYS A 127 1.38 -10.45 37.26
CA LYS A 127 2.17 -10.49 36.01
C LYS A 127 1.18 -10.64 34.86
N GLY A 128 0.99 -9.57 34.09
CA GLY A 128 0.33 -9.64 32.79
C GLY A 128 1.11 -10.56 31.85
N ALA A 129 0.40 -11.46 31.19
CA ALA A 129 0.91 -12.52 30.32
C ALA A 129 1.79 -11.98 29.16
N PRO A 130 2.75 -12.79 28.65
CA PRO A 130 3.51 -12.43 27.45
C PRO A 130 2.59 -12.44 26.23
N ARG A 131 2.42 -11.29 25.57
CA ARG A 131 1.78 -11.22 24.25
C ARG A 131 2.73 -11.83 23.22
N VAL A 132 2.47 -13.09 22.90
CA VAL A 132 2.96 -13.75 21.69
C VAL A 132 2.05 -13.35 20.52
N GLY A 133 2.66 -13.04 19.38
CA GLY A 133 2.00 -12.89 18.09
C GLY A 133 2.05 -11.45 17.57
N GLY A 134 2.63 -11.16 16.42
CA GLY A 134 3.23 -12.00 15.39
C GLY A 134 3.81 -11.09 14.31
N LYS A 135 4.81 -11.59 13.60
CA LYS A 135 5.43 -10.93 12.43
C LYS A 135 4.37 -10.60 11.38
N ARG A 136 4.35 -9.33 10.93
CA ARG A 136 4.44 -8.90 9.53
C ARG A 136 4.40 -7.39 9.43
#